data_AF-A0A7K0CVB4-F1
#
_entry.id   AF-A0A7K0CVB4-F1
#
_cell.length_a   1.000
_cell.length_b   1.000
_cell.length_c   1.000
_cell.angle_alpha   90.00
_cell.angle_beta   90.00
_cell.angle_gamma   90.00
#
_symmetry.space_group_name_H-M   'P 1'
#
loop_
_entity.id
_entity.type
_entity.pdbx_description
1 polymer ?
#
loop_
_entity_poly.entity_id
_entity_poly.type
_entity_poly.pdbx_seq_one_letter_code
_entity_poly.pdbx_strand_id
1 'polypeptide(L)'
;MPEDSAKRLAASCDKLAAGLQSEIRASQVLTRVTGFPDLPSGRGLSQGFGAKGYEYVETLTSFQEVALRYKAVFLIAGKQFAEADAATRQAIKVATQKLEGGK
;
A
#
# COMPACT_ATOMS: atom_id res chain seq x y z
N MET A 1 -13.13 2.91 23.57
CA MET A 1 -12.54 4.20 23.14
C MET A 1 -13.69 5.19 22.94
N PRO A 2 -13.54 6.49 23.23
CA PRO A 2 -14.55 7.48 22.87
C PRO A 2 -14.80 7.48 21.36
N GLU A 3 -16.07 7.54 20.94
CA GLU A 3 -16.46 7.42 19.54
C GLU A 3 -15.80 8.49 18.65
N ASP A 4 -15.69 9.72 19.14
CA ASP A 4 -15.02 10.81 18.40
C ASP A 4 -13.52 10.56 18.21
N SER A 5 -12.85 9.96 19.21
CA SER A 5 -11.45 9.56 19.08
C SER A 5 -11.28 8.44 18.05
N ALA A 6 -12.22 7.49 18.03
CA ALA A 6 -12.26 6.39 17.05
C ALA A 6 -12.37 6.93 15.62
N LYS A 7 -13.32 7.84 15.39
CA LYS A 7 -13.55 8.47 14.08
C LYS A 7 -12.34 9.28 13.63
N ARG A 8 -11.71 10.03 14.53
CA ARG A 8 -10.50 10.82 14.19
C ARG A 8 -9.33 9.93 13.80
N LEU A 9 -9.08 8.84 14.52
CA LEU A 9 -8.01 7.90 14.17
C LEU A 9 -8.31 7.17 12.86
N ALA A 10 -9.56 6.73 12.65
CA ALA A 10 -9.99 6.15 11.39
C ALA A 10 -9.79 7.12 10.20
N ALA A 11 -10.13 8.41 10.37
CA ALA A 11 -9.92 9.42 9.34
C ALA A 11 -8.43 9.68 9.04
N SER A 12 -7.55 9.58 10.05
CA SER A 12 -6.11 9.65 9.84
C SER A 12 -5.60 8.45 9.04
N CYS A 13 -6.12 7.25 9.31
CA CYS A 13 -5.81 6.06 8.51
C CYS A 13 -6.28 6.22 7.04
N ASP A 14 -7.43 6.84 6.81
CA ASP A 14 -7.90 7.14 5.45
C ASP A 14 -6.95 8.07 4.69
N LYS A 15 -6.50 9.15 5.33
CA LYS A 15 -5.52 10.06 4.74
C LYS A 15 -4.20 9.35 4.42
N LEU A 16 -3.72 8.50 5.33
CA LEU A 16 -2.51 7.71 5.13
C LEU A 16 -2.67 6.74 3.95
N ALA A 17 -3.77 5.99 3.90
CA ALA A 17 -4.04 5.03 2.82
C ALA A 17 -4.17 5.72 1.45
N ALA A 18 -4.77 6.92 1.41
CA ALA A 18 -4.86 7.73 0.20
C ALA A 18 -3.49 8.27 -0.26
N GLY A 19 -2.66 8.74 0.69
CA GLY A 19 -1.29 9.16 0.42
C GLY A 19 -0.43 8.03 -0.14
N LEU A 20 -0.49 6.85 0.49
CA LEU A 20 0.19 5.65 0.02
C LEU A 20 -0.29 5.24 -1.37
N GLN A 21 -1.59 5.30 -1.66
CA GLN A 21 -2.12 5.01 -3.00
C GLN A 21 -1.60 5.97 -4.07
N SER A 22 -1.42 7.25 -3.72
CA SER A 22 -0.83 8.25 -4.60
C SER A 22 0.63 7.92 -4.88
N GLU A 23 1.39 7.61 -3.83
CA GLU A 23 2.81 7.27 -3.94
C GLU A 23 3.05 5.99 -4.72
N ILE A 24 2.25 4.93 -4.48
CA ILE A 24 2.29 3.67 -5.24
C ILE A 24 2.13 3.93 -6.74
N ARG A 25 1.24 4.85 -7.14
CA ARG A 25 1.03 5.21 -8.54
C ARG A 25 2.21 5.99 -9.12
N ALA A 26 2.75 6.96 -8.38
CA ALA A 26 3.91 7.72 -8.80
C ALA A 26 5.17 6.84 -8.94
N SER A 27 5.33 5.88 -8.02
CA SER A 27 6.48 4.98 -7.92
C SER A 27 6.52 3.87 -8.97
N GLN A 28 5.45 3.66 -9.76
CA GLN A 28 5.46 2.68 -10.85
C GLN A 28 6.58 2.92 -11.86
N VAL A 29 7.04 4.17 -12.03
CA VAL A 29 8.15 4.49 -12.93
C VAL A 29 9.47 3.84 -12.49
N LEU A 30 9.64 3.56 -11.19
CA LEU A 30 10.87 2.99 -10.63
C LEU A 30 11.05 1.51 -11.00
N THR A 31 9.99 0.83 -11.45
CA THR A 31 10.06 -0.58 -11.89
C THR A 31 10.67 -0.71 -13.29
N ARG A 32 10.72 0.39 -14.06
CA ARG A 32 11.26 0.43 -15.42
C ARG A 32 12.49 1.32 -15.49
N VAL A 33 13.64 0.69 -15.29
CA VAL A 33 14.94 1.37 -15.31
C VAL A 33 15.50 1.38 -16.73
N THR A 34 15.91 2.56 -17.19
CA THR A 34 16.54 2.78 -18.49
C THR A 34 17.81 3.62 -18.31
N GLY A 35 18.68 3.64 -19.33
CA GLY A 35 19.89 4.48 -19.34
C GLY A 35 21.20 3.74 -19.08
N PHE A 36 21.18 2.46 -18.72
CA PHE A 36 22.38 1.63 -18.70
C PHE A 36 22.74 1.12 -20.11
N PRO A 37 24.03 1.00 -20.46
CA PRO A 37 24.47 0.41 -21.74
C PRO A 37 24.01 -1.05 -21.89
N ASP A 38 23.81 -1.51 -23.13
CA ASP A 38 23.43 -2.91 -23.43
C ASP A 38 24.61 -3.90 -23.37
N LEU A 39 25.39 -3.79 -22.30
CA LEU A 39 26.45 -4.72 -21.91
C LEU A 39 25.93 -5.62 -20.79
N PRO A 40 26.53 -6.81 -20.55
CA PRO A 40 26.08 -7.72 -19.49
C PRO A 40 25.92 -7.04 -18.12
N SER A 41 26.84 -6.15 -17.74
CA SER A 41 26.78 -5.37 -16.50
C SER A 41 25.62 -4.37 -16.50
N GLY A 42 25.39 -3.67 -17.60
CA GLY A 42 24.29 -2.70 -17.71
C GLY A 42 22.91 -3.35 -17.69
N ARG A 43 22.75 -4.53 -18.30
CA ARG A 43 21.52 -5.34 -18.16
C ARG A 43 21.28 -5.77 -16.71
N GLY A 44 22.34 -6.21 -16.02
CA GLY A 44 22.27 -6.57 -14.61
C GLY A 44 21.86 -5.40 -13.71
N LEU A 45 22.37 -4.20 -13.97
CA LEU A 45 21.96 -2.99 -13.24
C LEU A 45 20.50 -2.61 -13.51
N SER A 46 20.06 -2.59 -14.77
CA SER A 46 18.66 -2.33 -15.12
C SER A 46 17.71 -3.29 -14.42
N GLN A 47 18.04 -4.59 -14.41
CA GLN A 47 17.24 -5.62 -13.74
C GLN A 47 17.24 -5.44 -12.21
N GLY A 48 18.41 -5.23 -11.61
CA GLY A 48 18.56 -5.09 -10.17
C GLY A 48 17.82 -3.88 -9.61
N PHE A 49 17.98 -2.71 -10.25
CA PHE A 49 17.24 -1.51 -9.84
C PHE A 49 15.73 -1.63 -10.12
N GLY A 50 15.34 -2.25 -11.23
CA GLY A 50 13.93 -2.54 -11.51
C GLY A 50 13.30 -3.42 -10.42
N ALA A 51 14.00 -4.47 -9.99
CA ALA A 51 13.58 -5.32 -8.87
C ALA A 51 13.43 -4.53 -7.57
N LYS A 52 14.34 -3.60 -7.26
CA LYS A 52 14.19 -2.70 -6.10
C LYS A 52 13.00 -1.76 -6.22
N GLY A 53 12.68 -1.29 -7.43
CA GLY A 53 11.45 -0.55 -7.69
C GLY A 53 10.20 -1.36 -7.36
N TYR A 54 10.17 -2.65 -7.74
CA TYR A 54 9.07 -3.55 -7.38
C TYR A 54 8.97 -3.77 -5.87
N GLU A 55 10.08 -4.07 -5.19
CA GLU A 55 10.11 -4.23 -3.72
C GLU A 55 9.59 -2.98 -2.99
N TYR A 56 9.92 -1.78 -3.49
CA TYR A 56 9.45 -0.53 -2.92
C TYR A 56 7.93 -0.38 -3.06
N VAL A 57 7.38 -0.60 -4.26
CA VAL A 57 5.94 -0.56 -4.51
C VAL A 57 5.19 -1.60 -3.66
N GLU A 58 5.74 -2.81 -3.52
CA GLU A 58 5.17 -3.87 -2.68
C GLU A 58 5.13 -3.46 -1.20
N THR A 59 6.20 -2.83 -0.71
CA THR A 59 6.29 -2.33 0.67
C THR A 59 5.24 -1.26 0.94
N LEU A 60 5.09 -0.29 0.04
CA LEU A 60 4.06 0.74 0.15
C LEU A 60 2.64 0.16 0.13
N THR A 61 2.40 -0.84 -0.72
CA THR A 61 1.13 -1.56 -0.79
C THR A 61 0.83 -2.29 0.52
N SER A 62 1.84 -2.91 1.13
CA SER A 62 1.69 -3.55 2.44
C SER A 62 1.41 -2.55 3.56
N PHE A 63 2.00 -1.36 3.53
CA PHE A 63 1.64 -0.29 4.47
C PHE A 63 0.21 0.22 4.27
N GLN A 64 -0.27 0.28 3.03
CA GLN A 64 -1.66 0.67 2.75
C GLN A 64 -2.63 -0.36 3.35
N GLU A 65 -2.35 -1.64 3.17
CA GLU A 65 -3.12 -2.74 3.77
C GLU A 65 -3.17 -2.60 5.31
N VAL A 66 -2.03 -2.37 5.95
CA VAL A 66 -1.93 -2.19 7.41
C VAL A 66 -2.72 -0.97 7.88
N ALA A 67 -2.66 0.17 7.16
CA ALA A 67 -3.43 1.36 7.50
C ALA A 67 -4.95 1.08 7.50
N LEU A 68 -5.44 0.31 6.53
CA LEU A 68 -6.85 -0.09 6.43
C LEU A 68 -7.24 -1.06 7.56
N ARG A 69 -6.36 -1.98 7.96
CA ARG A 69 -6.59 -2.85 9.12
C ARG A 69 -6.66 -2.06 10.42
N TYR A 70 -5.77 -1.07 10.62
CA TYR A 70 -5.84 -0.18 11.79
C TYR A 70 -7.12 0.65 11.81
N LYS A 71 -7.55 1.16 10.65
CA LYS A 71 -8.86 1.83 10.53
C LYS A 71 -9.98 0.93 11.06
N ALA A 72 -10.04 -0.32 10.62
CA ALA A 72 -11.06 -1.27 11.06
C ALA A 72 -11.02 -1.47 12.59
N VAL A 73 -9.84 -1.65 13.18
CA VAL A 73 -9.67 -1.82 14.63
C VAL A 73 -10.15 -0.59 15.42
N PHE A 74 -9.81 0.63 14.96
CA PHE A 74 -10.28 1.85 15.60
C PHE A 74 -11.80 1.97 15.55
N LEU A 75 -12.42 1.65 14.41
CA LEU A 75 -13.87 1.65 14.23
C LEU A 75 -14.56 0.61 15.13
N ILE A 76 -14.02 -0.61 15.23
CA ILE A 76 -14.51 -1.65 16.16
C ILE A 76 -14.46 -1.14 17.61
N ALA A 77 -13.35 -0.53 18.02
CA ALA A 77 -13.18 0.03 19.36
C ALA A 77 -14.13 1.22 19.66
N GLY A 78 -14.69 1.84 18.61
CA GLY A 78 -15.75 2.84 18.64
C GLY A 78 -17.17 2.29 18.38
N LYS A 79 -17.35 0.97 18.28
CA LYS A 79 -18.62 0.27 17.97
C LYS A 79 -19.22 0.60 16.59
N GLN A 80 -18.40 1.06 15.65
CA GLN A 80 -18.79 1.36 14.27
C GLN A 80 -18.55 0.14 13.36
N PHE A 81 -19.34 -0.91 13.57
CA PHE A 81 -19.09 -2.22 12.94
C PHE A 81 -19.28 -2.22 11.42
N ALA A 82 -20.26 -1.48 10.90
CA ALA A 82 -20.52 -1.44 9.45
C ALA A 82 -19.35 -0.81 8.69
N GLU A 83 -18.79 0.29 9.21
CA GLU A 83 -17.63 0.95 8.66
C GLU A 83 -16.35 0.11 8.83
N ALA A 84 -16.24 -0.63 9.93
CA ALA A 84 -15.12 -1.55 10.16
C ALA A 84 -15.12 -2.72 9.15
N ASP A 85 -16.29 -3.28 8.85
CA ASP A 85 -16.43 -4.32 7.84
C ASP A 85 -16.04 -3.80 6.45
N ALA A 86 -16.45 -2.59 6.10
CA ALA A 86 -16.07 -1.94 4.85
C ALA A 86 -14.55 -1.74 4.76
N ALA A 87 -13.91 -1.27 5.84
CA ALA A 87 -12.45 -1.12 5.91
C ALA A 87 -11.73 -2.47 5.77
N THR A 88 -12.26 -3.53 6.37
CA THR A 88 -11.70 -4.88 6.29
C THR A 88 -11.79 -5.43 4.86
N ARG A 89 -12.92 -5.26 4.17
CA ARG A 89 -13.06 -5.63 2.75
C ARG A 89 -12.06 -4.90 1.86
N GLN A 90 -11.82 -3.61 2.15
CA GLN A 90 -10.82 -2.84 1.41
C GLN A 90 -9.41 -3.36 1.65
N ALA A 91 -9.05 -3.70 2.89
CA ALA A 91 -7.75 -4.30 3.22
C ALA A 91 -7.56 -5.64 2.49
N ILE A 92 -8.59 -6.49 2.47
CA ILE A 92 -8.57 -7.77 1.71
C ILE A 92 -8.35 -7.51 0.22
N LYS A 93 -9.06 -6.54 -0.36
CA LYS A 93 -8.89 -6.19 -1.79
C LYS A 93 -7.44 -5.78 -2.10
N VAL A 94 -6.82 -4.96 -1.25
CA VAL A 94 -5.41 -4.57 -1.41
C VAL A 94 -4.48 -5.80 -1.30
N ALA A 95 -4.73 -6.68 -0.33
CA ALA A 95 -3.96 -7.92 -0.18
C ALA A 95 -4.09 -8.84 -1.39
N THR A 96 -5.29 -8.98 -1.97
CA THR A 96 -5.53 -9.76 -3.19
C THR A 96 -4.79 -9.17 -4.38
N GLN A 97 -4.87 -7.85 -4.59
CA GLN A 97 -4.16 -7.17 -5.69
C GLN A 97 -2.65 -7.38 -5.60
N LYS A 98 -2.09 -7.38 -4.39
CA LYS A 98 -0.67 -7.68 -4.15
C LYS A 98 -0.30 -9.11 -4.58
N LEU A 99 -1.14 -10.10 -4.27
CA LEU A 99 -0.93 -11.49 -4.69
C LEU A 99 -1.06 -11.69 -6.21
N GLU A 100 -1.94 -10.92 -6.87
CA GLU A 100 -2.11 -10.97 -8.32
C GLU A 100 -0.99 -10.25 -9.08
N GLY A 101 -0.44 -9.15 -8.53
CA GLY A 101 0.65 -8.38 -9.11
C GLY A 101 2.06 -8.96 -8.88
N GLY A 102 2.19 -9.98 -8.02
CA GLY A 102 3.45 -10.70 -7.77
C GLY A 102 3.70 -11.90 -8.68
N LYS A 103 2.96 -12.06 -9.79
CA LYS A 103 3.14 -13.11 -10.80
C LYS A 103 3.90 -12.62 -12.02
#